data_AF-A0A180FPW4-F1
#
_entry.id   AF-A0A180FPW4-F1
#
_cell.length_a   1.000
_cell.length_b   1.000
_cell.length_c   1.000
_cell.angle_alpha   90.00
_cell.angle_beta   90.00
_cell.angle_gamma   90.00
#
_symmetry.space_group_name_H-M   'P 1'
#
loop_
_entity.id
_entity.type
_entity.pdbx_description
1 polymer ?
#
loop_
_entity_poly.entity_id
_entity_poly.type
_entity_poly.pdbx_seq_one_letter_code
_entity_poly.pdbx_strand_id
1 'polypeptide(L)'
;MATDKTEKQYKAICLRIEELLKTVGNDTPPDNNDFIELDRLSDWAADYEEEHFPVAAPSLIDSIKLRMYEMRLNQNSLEETYIFQNG
;
A
#
# COMPACT_ATOMS: atom_id res chain seq x y z
N MET A 1 27.68 -1.18 0.92
CA MET A 1 27.75 -0.34 2.13
C MET A 1 26.47 -0.60 2.89
N ALA A 2 26.53 -1.39 3.98
CA ALA A 2 25.35 -1.67 4.79
C ALA A 2 25.02 -0.40 5.58
N THR A 3 23.98 0.32 5.17
CA THR A 3 23.33 1.28 6.05
C THR A 3 22.50 0.45 7.00
N ASP A 4 22.90 0.32 8.27
CA ASP A 4 22.09 -0.35 9.28
C ASP A 4 20.80 0.46 9.47
N LYS A 5 19.76 0.14 8.70
CA LYS A 5 18.46 0.79 8.78
C LYS A 5 17.82 0.31 10.08
N THR A 6 17.48 1.24 10.96
CA THR A 6 16.89 0.90 12.27
C THR A 6 15.38 1.18 12.28
N GLU A 7 14.64 0.42 13.08
CA GLU A 7 13.19 0.64 13.28
C GLU A 7 12.89 2.07 13.77
N LYS A 8 13.81 2.64 14.57
CA LYS A 8 13.71 4.02 15.04
C LYS A 8 13.80 5.04 13.89
N GLN A 9 14.72 4.84 12.94
CA GLN A 9 14.83 5.69 11.75
C GLN A 9 13.61 5.52 10.86
N TYR A 10 13.15 4.29 10.64
CA TYR A 10 11.93 4.03 9.90
C TYR A 10 10.73 4.78 10.47
N LYS A 11 10.47 4.67 11.79
CA LYS A 11 9.38 5.41 12.44
C LYS A 11 9.51 6.92 12.30
N ALA A 12 10.73 7.46 12.42
CA ALA A 12 10.97 8.90 12.24
C ALA A 12 10.71 9.34 10.79
N ILE A 13 11.09 8.51 9.82
CA ILE A 13 10.86 8.75 8.39
C ILE A 13 9.38 8.67 8.05
N CYS A 14 8.64 7.67 8.55
CA CYS A 14 7.19 7.60 8.38
C CYS A 14 6.48 8.86 8.90
N LEU A 15 6.84 9.34 10.10
CA LEU A 15 6.29 10.58 10.65
C LEU A 15 6.59 11.79 9.76
N ARG A 16 7.81 11.87 9.23
CA ARG A 16 8.20 12.96 8.33
C ARG A 16 7.44 12.92 7.01
N ILE A 17 7.23 11.72 6.44
CA ILE A 17 6.39 11.51 5.26
C ILE A 17 4.96 11.98 5.53
N GLU A 18 4.37 11.62 6.67
CA GLU A 18 3.02 12.10 7.04
C GLU A 18 2.91 13.61 7.17
N GLU A 19 3.98 14.30 7.61
CA GLU A 19 4.03 15.76 7.63
C GLU A 19 4.10 16.34 6.22
N LEU A 20 4.97 15.79 5.37
CA LEU A 20 5.14 16.21 3.98
C LEU A 20 3.86 15.99 3.16
N LEU A 21 3.11 14.91 3.39
CA LEU A 21 1.82 14.66 2.73
C LEU A 21 0.72 15.67 3.11
N LYS A 22 0.90 16.48 4.16
CA LYS A 22 -0.02 17.59 4.48
C LYS A 22 0.25 18.83 3.65
N THR A 23 1.47 18.97 3.12
CA THR A 23 1.91 20.15 2.37
C THR A 23 2.06 19.87 0.87
N VAL A 24 2.51 18.67 0.51
CA VAL A 24 2.64 18.16 -0.86
C VAL A 24 1.31 17.59 -1.32
N GLY A 25 0.77 18.15 -2.40
CA GLY A 25 -0.46 17.68 -3.05
C GLY A 25 -0.23 17.35 -4.52
N ASN A 26 -1.31 17.00 -5.24
CA ASN A 26 -1.22 16.61 -6.66
C ASN A 26 -0.71 17.72 -7.58
N ASP A 27 -0.83 18.99 -7.19
CA ASP A 27 -0.38 20.13 -7.97
C ASP A 27 1.04 20.60 -7.58
N THR A 28 1.70 19.92 -6.64
CA THR A 28 3.04 20.28 -6.18
C THR A 28 4.05 19.98 -7.29
N PRO A 29 4.85 20.97 -7.74
CA PRO A 29 5.86 20.74 -8.78
C PRO A 29 6.91 19.72 -8.34
N PRO A 30 7.44 18.91 -9.26
CA PRO A 30 8.49 17.94 -8.95
C PRO A 30 9.80 18.59 -8.50
N ASP A 31 10.03 19.86 -8.87
CA ASP A 31 11.19 20.65 -8.42
C ASP A 31 11.01 21.22 -7.00
N ASN A 32 9.85 20.99 -6.35
CA ASN A 32 9.62 21.43 -4.99
C ASN A 32 10.48 20.60 -4.02
N ASN A 33 11.20 21.27 -3.12
CA ASN A 33 12.06 20.61 -2.15
C ASN A 33 11.31 19.59 -1.27
N ASP A 34 10.07 19.89 -0.87
CA ASP A 34 9.24 18.98 -0.06
C ASP A 34 8.85 17.73 -0.85
N PHE A 35 8.60 17.87 -2.16
CA PHE A 35 8.32 16.74 -3.04
C PHE A 35 9.56 15.87 -3.23
N ILE A 36 10.72 16.47 -3.46
CA ILE A 36 12.00 15.75 -3.60
C ILE A 36 12.38 15.04 -2.29
N GLU A 37 12.12 15.67 -1.14
CA GLU A 37 12.33 15.05 0.17
C GLU A 37 11.38 13.85 0.35
N LEU A 38 10.09 14.03 0.05
CA LEU A 38 9.08 12.98 0.16
C LEU A 38 9.42 11.76 -0.70
N ASP A 39 9.82 11.98 -1.94
CA ASP A 39 10.23 10.94 -2.90
C ASP A 39 11.38 10.09 -2.34
N ARG A 40 12.46 10.75 -1.89
CA ARG A 40 13.63 10.07 -1.32
C ARG A 40 13.34 9.32 -0.02
N LEU A 41 12.51 9.91 0.85
CA LEU A 41 12.13 9.27 2.10
C LEU A 41 11.24 8.06 1.85
N SER A 42 10.36 8.13 0.83
CA SER A 42 9.52 7.02 0.40
C SER A 42 10.36 5.87 -0.15
N ASP A 43 11.35 6.15 -0.99
CA ASP A 43 12.30 5.14 -1.48
C ASP A 43 13.03 4.43 -0.33
N TRP A 44 13.54 5.21 0.63
CA TRP A 44 14.25 4.64 1.78
C TRP A 44 13.35 3.75 2.64
N ALA A 45 12.10 4.17 2.86
CA ALA A 45 11.10 3.42 3.61
C ALA A 45 10.72 2.12 2.88
N ALA A 46 10.51 2.18 1.57
CA ALA A 46 10.20 1.01 0.74
C ALA A 46 11.31 -0.03 0.82
N ASP A 47 12.57 0.37 0.69
CA ASP A 47 13.69 -0.57 0.85
C ASP A 47 13.73 -1.20 2.25
N TYR A 48 13.42 -0.42 3.31
CA TYR A 48 13.38 -0.94 4.68
C TYR A 48 12.26 -1.98 4.85
N GLU A 49 11.09 -1.69 4.28
CA GLU A 49 9.95 -2.59 4.27
C GLU A 49 10.23 -3.87 3.47
N GLU A 50 10.91 -3.78 2.33
CA GLU A 50 11.29 -4.96 1.56
C GLU A 50 12.21 -5.90 2.34
N GLU A 51 13.16 -5.34 3.10
CA GLU A 51 14.10 -6.11 3.92
C GLU A 51 13.47 -6.67 5.22
N HIS A 52 12.63 -5.88 5.90
CA HIS A 52 12.10 -6.22 7.23
C HIS A 52 10.66 -6.74 7.23
N PHE A 53 9.85 -6.37 6.25
CA PHE A 53 8.45 -6.75 6.06
C PHE A 53 8.20 -7.28 4.64
N PRO A 54 8.95 -8.32 4.20
CA PRO A 54 8.80 -8.83 2.86
C PRO A 54 7.34 -9.21 2.63
N VAL A 55 6.72 -8.63 1.59
CA VAL A 55 5.38 -9.00 1.16
C VAL A 55 5.50 -10.42 0.62
N ALA A 56 5.25 -11.41 1.48
CA ALA A 56 5.02 -12.76 1.02
C ALA A 56 3.94 -12.67 -0.06
N ALA A 57 4.21 -13.20 -1.25
CA ALA A 57 3.23 -13.19 -2.33
C ALA A 57 1.88 -13.57 -1.73
N PRO A 58 0.85 -12.70 -1.86
CA PRO A 58 -0.42 -12.97 -1.21
C PRO A 58 -0.80 -14.38 -1.63
N SER A 59 -1.09 -15.24 -0.64
CA SER A 59 -1.54 -16.59 -0.96
C SER A 59 -2.67 -16.44 -1.98
N LEU A 60 -2.79 -17.34 -2.96
CA LEU A 60 -3.85 -17.27 -3.99
C LEU A 60 -5.23 -16.96 -3.34
N ILE A 61 -5.42 -17.47 -2.12
CA ILE A 61 -6.58 -17.26 -1.26
C ILE A 61 -6.77 -15.76 -0.89
N ASP A 62 -5.73 -15.03 -0.49
CA ASP A 62 -5.84 -13.62 -0.11
C ASP A 62 -6.03 -12.70 -1.33
N SER A 63 -5.46 -13.07 -2.47
CA SER A 63 -5.75 -12.41 -3.76
C SER A 63 -7.21 -12.62 -4.19
N ILE A 64 -7.75 -13.83 -4.00
CA ILE A 64 -9.16 -14.14 -4.26
C ILE A 64 -10.08 -13.36 -3.30
N LYS A 65 -9.74 -13.28 -2.00
CA LYS A 65 -10.51 -12.49 -1.02
C LYS A 65 -10.52 -11.00 -1.36
N LEU A 66 -9.40 -10.43 -1.79
CA LEU A 66 -9.33 -9.04 -2.22
C LEU A 66 -10.22 -8.80 -3.45
N ARG A 67 -10.17 -9.71 -4.43
CA ARG A 67 -11.05 -9.64 -5.61
C ARG A 67 -12.53 -9.77 -5.27
N MET A 68 -12.88 -10.66 -4.33
CA MET A 68 -14.25 -10.79 -3.83
C MET A 68 -14.74 -9.52 -3.10
N TYR A 69 -13.86 -8.89 -2.30
CA TYR A 69 -14.16 -7.64 -1.62
C TYR A 69 -14.34 -6.46 -2.61
N GLU A 70 -13.42 -6.32 -3.56
CA GLU A 70 -13.49 -5.30 -4.62
C GLU A 70 -14.76 -5.43 -5.48
N MET A 71 -15.20 -6.66 -5.76
CA MET A 71 -16.40 -6.93 -6.55
C MET A 71 -17.71 -6.81 -5.75
N ARG A 72 -17.67 -6.41 -4.46
CA ARG A 72 -18.82 -6.48 -3.53
C ARG A 72 -19.56 -7.82 -3.57
N LEU A 73 -18.85 -8.91 -3.86
CA LEU A 73 -19.41 -10.25 -3.85
C LEU A 73 -19.54 -10.67 -2.38
N ASN A 74 -20.62 -10.21 -1.74
CA ASN A 74 -21.08 -10.88 -0.54
C ASN A 74 -21.42 -12.33 -0.93
N GLN A 75 -21.14 -13.25 -0.03
CA GLN A 75 -21.38 -14.69 -0.16
C GLN A 75 -22.85 -15.06 -0.50
N ASN A 76 -23.76 -14.08 -0.59
CA ASN A 76 -25.20 -14.28 -0.79
C ASN A 76 -25.65 -14.14 -2.26
N SER A 77 -24.79 -13.67 -3.18
CA SER A 77 -25.17 -13.52 -4.60
C SER A 77 -25.09 -14.82 -5.42
N LEU A 78 -24.53 -15.90 -4.86
CA LEU A 78 -24.40 -17.18 -5.56
C LEU A 78 -25.67 -18.04 -5.54
N GLU A 79 -26.61 -17.79 -4.61
CA GLU A 79 -27.89 -18.52 -4.60
C GLU A 79 -28.88 -17.99 -5.63
N GLU A 80 -28.83 -16.70 -5.97
CA GLU A 80 -29.83 -16.07 -6.84
C GLU A 80 -29.70 -16.53 -8.30
N THR A 81 -28.48 -16.86 -8.77
CA THR A 81 -28.28 -17.28 -10.17
C THR A 81 -28.73 -18.72 -10.44
N TYR A 82 -28.83 -19.58 -9.42
CA TYR A 82 -29.23 -20.99 -9.63
C TYR A 82 -30.74 -21.16 -9.85
N ILE A 83 -31.55 -20.18 -9.42
CA ILE A 83 -33.01 -20.22 -9.54
C ILE A 83 -33.48 -19.69 -10.91
N PHE A 84 -32.76 -18.72 -11.51
CA PHE A 84 -33.15 -18.11 -12.79
C PHE A 84 -32.82 -18.94 -14.05
N GLN A 85 -32.08 -20.05 -13.93
CA GLN A 85 -31.76 -20.94 -15.05
C GLN A 85 -32.68 -22.17 -15.15
N ASN A 86 -33.57 -22.39 -14.17
CA ASN A 86 -34.51 -23.51 -14.13
C ASN A 86 -35.94 -23.09 -13.74
N GLY A 87 -36.41 -21.97 -14.28
CA GLY A 87 -37.80 -21.50 -14.20
C GLY A 87 -38.45 -21.43 -15.57
#